data_AF-A0AAV2FTW0-F1
#
_entry.id   AF-A0AAV2FTW0-F1
#
_cell.length_a   1.000
_cell.length_b   1.000
_cell.length_c   1.000
_cell.angle_alpha   90.00
_cell.angle_beta   90.00
_cell.angle_gamma   90.00
#
_symmetry.space_group_name_H-M   'P 1'
#
loop_
_entity.id
_entity.type
_entity.pdbx_description
1 polymer ?
#
loop_
_entity_poly.entity_id
_entity_poly.type
_entity_poly.pdbx_seq_one_letter_code
_entity_poly.pdbx_strand_id
1 'polypeptide(L)'
;MARLRRQSNRLQKRKVVKAIRIVLTLLLVYVSLLIRFLELLMLTKLQSKPRNTPLDNIFDRQHDRMRYMRRVLELSDTRCIDSTRMDRRMFRKLCQLLVSEGGLKRYDDVAIDEMVMMFLVTIRHNKKNRTLQVDFCRSGQTISKVIHRVLRAILRLHPLLLRQPEAIPENCNDDKWKHFKVA
;
A
#
# COMPACT_ATOMS: atom_id res chain seq x y z
N MET A 1 -23.57 10.84 82.08
CA MET A 1 -23.18 9.70 81.21
C MET A 1 -23.35 9.92 79.69
N ALA A 2 -24.35 10.68 79.22
CA ALA A 2 -24.60 10.85 77.77
C ALA A 2 -23.46 11.52 76.97
N ARG A 3 -22.68 12.43 77.57
CA ARG A 3 -21.57 13.13 76.90
C ARG A 3 -20.38 12.21 76.57
N LEU A 4 -20.00 11.32 77.49
CA LEU A 4 -18.92 10.33 77.28
C LEU A 4 -19.28 9.33 76.17
N ARG A 5 -20.53 8.87 76.13
CA ARG A 5 -21.04 7.99 75.06
C ARG A 5 -21.02 8.69 73.69
N ARG A 6 -21.37 9.98 73.64
CA ARG A 6 -21.29 10.79 72.40
C ARG A 6 -19.85 11.01 71.94
N GLN A 7 -18.90 11.22 72.86
CA GLN A 7 -17.47 11.37 72.56
C GLN A 7 -16.85 10.08 72.04
N SER A 8 -17.15 8.94 72.68
CA SER A 8 -16.73 7.61 72.22
C SER A 8 -17.27 7.29 70.81
N ASN A 9 -18.57 7.55 70.56
CA ASN A 9 -19.16 7.37 69.24
C ASN A 9 -18.53 8.27 68.16
N ARG A 10 -18.13 9.52 68.48
CA ARG A 10 -17.42 10.41 67.55
C ARG A 10 -16.01 9.91 67.22
N LEU A 11 -15.29 9.40 68.22
CA LEU A 11 -13.97 8.79 68.04
C LEU A 11 -14.05 7.52 67.19
N GLN A 12 -15.06 6.67 67.42
CA GLN A 12 -15.29 5.45 66.64
C GLN A 12 -15.64 5.75 65.18
N LYS A 13 -16.49 6.76 64.92
CA LYS A 13 -16.77 7.24 63.56
C LYS A 13 -15.50 7.76 62.85
N ARG A 14 -14.63 8.49 63.55
CA ARG A 14 -13.35 8.96 62.98
C ARG A 14 -12.42 7.81 62.62
N LYS A 15 -12.35 6.74 63.42
CA LYS A 15 -11.56 5.53 63.11
C LYS A 15 -12.10 4.82 61.85
N VAL A 16 -13.41 4.69 61.74
CA VAL A 16 -14.07 4.09 60.56
C VAL A 16 -13.81 4.92 59.30
N VAL A 17 -13.95 6.25 59.36
CA VAL A 17 -13.67 7.13 58.21
C VAL A 17 -12.19 7.04 57.79
N LYS A 18 -11.25 6.97 58.75
CA LYS A 18 -9.83 6.75 58.44
C LYS A 18 -9.59 5.39 57.78
N ALA A 19 -10.22 4.32 58.28
CA ALA A 19 -10.10 2.99 57.69
C ALA A 19 -10.68 2.94 56.27
N ILE A 20 -11.86 3.54 56.03
CA ILE A 20 -12.46 3.64 54.70
C ILE A 20 -11.56 4.42 53.75
N ARG A 21 -10.97 5.54 54.21
CA ARG A 21 -10.02 6.31 53.40
C ARG A 21 -8.79 5.47 53.02
N ILE A 22 -8.23 4.71 53.97
CA ILE A 22 -7.08 3.82 53.70
C ILE A 22 -7.46 2.75 52.67
N VAL A 23 -8.59 2.08 52.86
CA VAL A 23 -9.07 1.05 51.92
C VAL A 23 -9.32 1.66 50.53
N LEU A 24 -9.92 2.84 50.44
CA LEU A 24 -10.14 3.54 49.18
C LEU A 24 -8.80 3.91 48.51
N THR A 25 -7.82 4.41 49.27
CA THR A 25 -6.49 4.71 48.71
C THR A 25 -5.77 3.45 48.24
N LEU A 26 -5.88 2.33 48.96
CA LEU A 26 -5.30 1.05 48.54
C LEU A 26 -5.95 0.53 47.26
N LEU A 27 -7.28 0.67 47.14
CA LEU A 27 -8.01 0.31 45.92
C LEU A 27 -7.58 1.17 44.73
N LEU A 28 -7.44 2.48 44.91
CA LEU A 28 -6.98 3.39 43.85
C LEU A 28 -5.54 3.09 43.41
N VAL A 29 -4.65 2.76 44.36
CA VAL A 29 -3.27 2.33 44.06
C VAL A 29 -3.28 1.00 43.30
N TYR A 30 -4.13 0.06 43.68
CA TYR A 30 -4.26 -1.21 42.95
C TYR A 30 -4.73 -0.99 41.50
N VAL A 31 -5.75 -0.13 41.30
CA VAL A 31 -6.25 0.20 39.95
C VAL A 31 -5.16 0.88 39.11
N SER A 32 -4.38 1.81 39.69
CA SER A 32 -3.30 2.48 38.94
C SER A 32 -2.18 1.51 38.56
N LEU A 33 -1.83 0.56 39.44
CA LEU A 33 -0.88 -0.52 39.13
C LEU A 33 -1.42 -1.44 38.03
N LEU A 34 -2.71 -1.77 38.05
CA LEU A 34 -3.35 -2.57 37.02
C LEU A 34 -3.29 -1.87 35.65
N ILE A 35 -3.58 -0.56 35.60
CA ILE A 35 -3.48 0.24 34.36
C ILE A 35 -2.04 0.23 33.83
N ARG A 36 -1.03 0.46 34.68
CA ARG A 36 0.39 0.41 34.27
C ARG A 36 0.81 -0.97 33.78
N PHE A 37 0.30 -2.02 34.40
CA PHE A 37 0.55 -3.39 33.97
C PHE A 37 -0.07 -3.66 32.59
N LEU A 38 -1.29 -3.20 32.35
CA LEU A 38 -1.94 -3.28 31.04
C LEU A 38 -1.20 -2.46 29.97
N GLU A 39 -0.75 -1.24 30.29
CA GLU A 39 0.12 -0.43 29.40
C GLU A 39 1.40 -1.18 29.04
N LEU A 40 2.07 -1.80 30.03
CA LEU A 40 3.28 -2.59 29.82
C LEU A 40 3.01 -3.79 28.90
N LEU A 41 1.90 -4.51 29.11
CA LEU A 41 1.49 -5.60 28.24
C LEU A 41 1.23 -5.12 26.80
N MET A 42 0.60 -3.96 26.61
CA MET A 42 0.37 -3.37 25.29
C MET A 42 1.69 -2.94 24.61
N LEU A 43 2.65 -2.38 25.37
CA LEU A 43 3.98 -2.05 24.84
C LEU A 43 4.77 -3.30 24.41
N THR A 44 4.67 -4.40 25.17
CA THR A 44 5.27 -5.67 24.74
C THR A 44 4.64 -6.21 23.45
N LYS A 45 3.34 -5.96 23.20
CA LYS A 45 2.66 -6.34 21.96
C LYS A 45 3.04 -5.48 20.75
N LEU A 46 3.37 -4.20 20.96
CA LEU A 46 3.87 -3.31 19.92
C LEU A 46 5.32 -3.65 19.51
N GLN A 47 6.16 -4.08 20.47
CA GLN A 47 7.53 -4.49 20.22
C GLN A 47 7.67 -5.97 19.84
N SER A 48 6.69 -6.82 20.19
CA SER A 48 6.64 -8.20 19.72
C SER A 48 6.33 -8.19 18.22
N LYS A 49 7.38 -8.22 17.40
CA LYS A 49 7.24 -8.61 16.00
C LYS A 49 6.59 -10.00 16.01
N PRO A 50 5.37 -10.18 15.48
CA PRO A 50 4.79 -11.51 15.42
C PRO A 50 5.79 -12.43 14.72
N ARG A 51 5.97 -13.65 15.23
CA ARG A 51 6.62 -14.70 14.45
C ARG A 51 5.68 -14.95 13.28
N ASN A 52 5.91 -14.27 12.16
CA ASN A 52 5.02 -14.36 11.02
C ASN A 52 4.98 -15.82 10.57
N THR A 53 3.83 -16.47 10.67
CA THR A 53 3.67 -17.79 10.07
C THR A 53 3.80 -17.66 8.55
N PRO A 54 4.18 -18.73 7.81
CA PRO A 54 4.27 -18.65 6.35
C PRO A 54 2.97 -18.17 5.69
N LEU A 55 1.83 -18.50 6.30
CA LEU A 55 0.51 -18.09 5.84
C LEU A 55 0.25 -16.60 6.11
N ASP A 56 0.58 -16.09 7.30
CA ASP A 56 0.49 -14.65 7.61
C ASP A 56 1.34 -13.82 6.64
N ASN A 57 2.58 -14.26 6.35
CA ASN A 57 3.45 -13.60 5.37
C ASN A 57 2.87 -13.59 3.94
N ILE A 58 2.04 -14.56 3.57
CA ILE A 58 1.37 -14.57 2.26
C ILE A 58 0.23 -13.55 2.29
N PHE A 59 -0.63 -13.58 3.30
CA PHE A 59 -1.74 -12.62 3.42
C PHE A 59 -1.24 -11.18 3.51
N ASP A 60 -0.18 -10.92 4.28
CA ASP A 60 0.43 -9.61 4.40
C ASP A 60 0.95 -9.09 3.06
N ARG A 61 1.68 -9.92 2.30
CA ARG A 61 2.18 -9.55 0.97
C ARG A 61 1.07 -9.27 -0.03
N GLN A 62 0.00 -10.08 0.00
CA GLN A 62 -1.17 -9.86 -0.85
C GLN A 62 -1.88 -8.56 -0.48
N HIS A 63 -2.00 -8.27 0.83
CA HIS A 63 -2.59 -7.04 1.33
C HIS A 63 -1.77 -5.81 0.97
N ASP A 64 -0.46 -5.84 1.20
CA ASP A 64 0.46 -4.75 0.86
C ASP A 64 0.45 -4.43 -0.65
N ARG A 65 0.43 -5.47 -1.47
CA ARG A 65 0.30 -5.34 -2.92
C ARG A 65 -1.01 -4.70 -3.33
N MET A 66 -2.14 -5.16 -2.79
CA MET A 66 -3.46 -4.56 -3.05
C MET A 66 -3.50 -3.10 -2.60
N ARG A 67 -2.89 -2.79 -1.44
CA ARG A 67 -2.79 -1.42 -0.93
C ARG A 67 -1.95 -0.52 -1.84
N TYR A 68 -0.85 -1.04 -2.41
CA TYR A 68 -0.05 -0.31 -3.39
C TYR A 68 -0.84 -0.08 -4.69
N MET A 69 -1.51 -1.11 -5.23
CA MET A 69 -2.37 -0.98 -6.42
C MET A 69 -3.47 0.07 -6.21
N ARG A 70 -4.18 0.00 -5.09
CA ARG A 70 -5.20 0.99 -4.73
C ARG A 70 -4.63 2.40 -4.67
N ARG A 71 -3.42 2.55 -4.10
CA ARG A 71 -2.76 3.86 -3.97
C ARG A 71 -2.45 4.49 -5.32
N VAL A 72 -2.07 3.68 -6.29
CA VAL A 72 -1.70 4.10 -7.63
C VAL A 72 -2.93 4.30 -8.52
N LEU A 73 -3.86 3.35 -8.52
CA LEU A 73 -4.96 3.28 -9.50
C LEU A 73 -6.32 3.69 -8.96
N GLU A 74 -6.63 3.53 -7.67
CA GLU A 74 -8.02 3.66 -7.19
C GLU A 74 -8.28 4.99 -6.47
N LEU A 75 -7.27 5.58 -5.83
CA LEU A 75 -7.44 6.76 -4.98
C LEU A 75 -7.87 8.03 -5.74
N SER A 76 -7.26 8.33 -6.89
CA SER A 76 -7.64 9.50 -7.71
C SER A 76 -7.08 9.39 -9.13
N ASP A 77 -7.73 10.05 -10.09
CA ASP A 77 -7.19 10.15 -11.45
C ASP A 77 -5.88 10.91 -11.47
N THR A 78 -5.69 11.94 -10.64
CA THR A 78 -4.42 12.65 -10.50
C THR A 78 -3.29 11.70 -10.11
N ARG A 79 -3.50 10.82 -9.13
CA ARG A 79 -2.48 9.85 -8.71
C ARG A 79 -2.17 8.81 -9.78
N CYS A 80 -3.19 8.36 -10.50
CA CYS A 80 -3.01 7.46 -11.64
C CYS A 80 -2.19 8.15 -12.73
N ILE A 81 -2.59 9.37 -13.12
CA ILE A 81 -1.85 10.21 -14.06
C ILE A 81 -0.45 10.52 -13.55
N ASP A 82 -0.22 10.58 -12.24
CA ASP A 82 1.06 10.80 -11.56
C ASP A 82 1.89 9.53 -11.35
N SER A 83 1.36 8.35 -11.68
CA SER A 83 2.07 7.08 -11.54
C SER A 83 2.18 6.29 -12.85
N THR A 84 1.29 6.52 -13.82
CA THR A 84 1.21 5.76 -15.08
C THR A 84 1.14 6.62 -16.35
N ARG A 85 0.96 7.95 -16.21
CA ARG A 85 0.72 8.95 -17.28
C ARG A 85 -0.64 8.83 -17.95
N MET A 86 -1.54 8.04 -17.36
CA MET A 86 -2.89 7.80 -17.87
C MET A 86 -3.89 8.02 -16.75
N ASP A 87 -5.07 8.51 -17.07
CA ASP A 87 -6.20 8.44 -16.14
C ASP A 87 -6.66 6.98 -15.97
N ARG A 88 -7.56 6.74 -15.01
CA ARG A 88 -8.01 5.37 -14.70
C ARG A 88 -8.79 4.73 -15.85
N ARG A 89 -9.53 5.53 -16.63
CA ARG A 89 -10.32 5.05 -17.76
C ARG A 89 -9.39 4.58 -18.89
N MET A 90 -8.39 5.37 -19.22
CA MET A 90 -7.41 5.07 -20.26
C MET A 90 -6.53 3.90 -19.84
N PHE A 91 -6.15 3.79 -18.57
CA PHE A 91 -5.46 2.61 -18.03
C PHE A 91 -6.26 1.32 -18.26
N ARG A 92 -7.56 1.31 -17.92
CA ARG A 92 -8.43 0.14 -18.16
C ARG A 92 -8.58 -0.16 -19.64
N LYS A 93 -8.72 0.87 -20.48
CA LYS A 93 -8.79 0.71 -21.94
C LYS A 93 -7.51 0.10 -22.50
N LEU A 94 -6.35 0.51 -22.01
CA LEU A 94 -5.07 -0.10 -22.38
C LEU A 94 -5.01 -1.57 -21.95
N CYS A 95 -5.45 -1.90 -20.73
CA CYS A 95 -5.49 -3.30 -20.27
C CYS A 95 -6.38 -4.16 -21.17
N GLN A 96 -7.56 -3.65 -21.56
CA GLN A 96 -8.46 -4.33 -22.49
C GLN A 96 -7.81 -4.55 -23.87
N LEU A 97 -7.20 -3.51 -24.45
CA LEU A 97 -6.50 -3.61 -25.74
C LEU A 97 -5.34 -4.60 -25.71
N LEU A 98 -4.57 -4.61 -24.61
CA LEU A 98 -3.47 -5.55 -24.44
C LEU A 98 -3.96 -6.99 -24.39
N VAL A 99 -5.14 -7.24 -23.85
CA VAL A 99 -5.75 -8.57 -23.81
C VAL A 99 -6.32 -8.96 -25.17
N SER A 100 -7.15 -8.10 -25.78
CA SER A 100 -7.86 -8.43 -27.02
C SER A 100 -6.93 -8.49 -28.23
N GLU A 101 -6.12 -7.45 -28.44
CA GLU A 101 -5.28 -7.31 -29.63
C GLU A 101 -3.81 -7.67 -29.33
N GLY A 102 -3.32 -7.36 -28.14
CA GLY A 102 -1.93 -7.66 -27.73
C GLY A 102 -1.71 -9.13 -27.36
N GLY A 103 -2.79 -9.89 -27.10
CA GLY A 103 -2.74 -11.28 -26.66
C GLY A 103 -2.13 -11.47 -25.26
N LEU A 104 -2.16 -10.43 -24.41
CA LEU A 104 -1.67 -10.48 -23.04
C LEU A 104 -2.59 -11.40 -22.21
N LYS A 105 -2.00 -12.44 -21.62
CA LYS A 105 -2.70 -13.35 -20.71
C LYS A 105 -2.16 -13.19 -19.30
N ARG A 106 -2.99 -13.51 -18.31
CA ARG A 106 -2.58 -13.62 -16.90
C ARG A 106 -1.29 -14.44 -16.78
N TYR A 107 -0.40 -14.05 -15.87
CA TYR A 107 0.85 -14.76 -15.59
C TYR A 107 0.82 -15.27 -14.15
N ASP A 108 0.86 -16.58 -13.93
CA ASP A 108 0.81 -17.18 -12.60
C ASP A 108 -0.34 -16.54 -11.75
N ASP A 109 -0.02 -16.04 -10.57
CA ASP A 109 -0.92 -15.31 -9.67
C ASP A 109 -0.93 -13.78 -9.89
N VAL A 110 -0.30 -13.27 -10.94
CA VAL A 110 -0.25 -11.84 -11.31
C VAL A 110 -1.42 -11.48 -12.21
N ALA A 111 -2.29 -10.57 -11.75
CA ALA A 111 -3.41 -10.06 -12.53
C ALA A 111 -2.94 -9.17 -13.70
N ILE A 112 -3.74 -9.05 -14.77
CA ILE A 112 -3.39 -8.22 -15.93
C ILE A 112 -3.15 -6.76 -15.53
N ASP A 113 -4.03 -6.17 -14.72
CA ASP A 113 -3.88 -4.79 -14.24
C ASP A 113 -2.58 -4.61 -13.45
N GLU A 114 -2.21 -5.59 -12.61
CA GLU A 114 -0.96 -5.58 -11.87
C GLU A 114 0.23 -5.60 -12.86
N MET A 115 0.20 -6.50 -13.86
CA MET A 115 1.24 -6.61 -14.87
C MET A 115 1.45 -5.30 -15.63
N VAL A 116 0.36 -4.70 -16.12
CA VAL A 116 0.40 -3.45 -16.88
C VAL A 116 0.86 -2.29 -15.98
N MET A 117 0.39 -2.23 -14.73
CA MET A 117 0.83 -1.21 -13.78
C MET A 117 2.33 -1.32 -13.46
N MET A 118 2.86 -2.54 -13.28
CA MET A 118 4.30 -2.76 -13.09
C MET A 118 5.09 -2.18 -14.26
N PHE A 119 4.69 -2.47 -15.49
CA PHE A 119 5.35 -1.95 -16.69
C PHE A 119 5.30 -0.41 -16.74
N LEU A 120 4.12 0.19 -16.59
CA LEU A 120 3.94 1.64 -16.69
C LEU A 120 4.70 2.41 -15.60
N VAL A 121 4.66 1.94 -14.35
CA VAL A 121 5.41 2.57 -13.25
C VAL A 121 6.93 2.44 -13.48
N THR A 122 7.37 1.30 -14.05
CA THR A 122 8.79 1.08 -14.38
C THR A 122 9.28 2.11 -15.40
N ILE A 123 8.61 2.23 -16.54
CA ILE A 123 9.04 3.15 -17.62
C ILE A 123 8.93 4.61 -17.19
N ARG A 124 7.91 4.94 -16.40
CA ARG A 124 7.65 6.32 -16.01
C ARG A 124 8.68 6.84 -15.03
N HIS A 125 8.95 6.07 -13.98
CA HIS A 125 9.79 6.50 -12.87
C HIS A 125 11.19 5.92 -12.93
N ASN A 126 11.53 5.19 -14.01
CA ASN A 126 12.77 4.44 -14.15
C ASN A 126 13.06 3.56 -12.92
N LYS A 127 12.01 2.89 -12.40
CA LYS A 127 12.16 2.08 -11.18
C LYS A 127 13.03 0.85 -11.47
N LYS A 128 14.00 0.62 -10.58
CA LYS A 128 14.83 -0.59 -10.63
C LYS A 128 14.00 -1.81 -10.20
N ASN A 129 14.35 -2.99 -10.73
CA ASN A 129 13.68 -4.25 -10.38
C ASN A 129 13.60 -4.46 -8.85
N ARG A 130 14.69 -4.18 -8.11
CA ARG A 130 14.70 -4.28 -6.64
C ARG A 130 13.64 -3.40 -5.96
N THR A 131 13.37 -2.20 -6.48
CA THR A 131 12.32 -1.32 -5.92
C THR A 131 10.93 -1.91 -6.17
N LEU A 132 10.71 -2.46 -7.36
CA LEU A 132 9.46 -3.10 -7.73
C LEU A 132 9.18 -4.38 -6.89
N GLN A 133 10.22 -5.09 -6.45
CA GLN A 133 10.06 -6.24 -5.54
C GLN A 133 9.40 -5.83 -4.22
N VAL A 134 9.74 -4.66 -3.70
CA VAL A 134 9.15 -4.13 -2.48
C VAL A 134 7.73 -3.63 -2.75
N ASP A 135 7.55 -2.80 -3.79
CA ASP A 135 6.25 -2.19 -4.12
C ASP A 135 5.16 -3.23 -4.42
N PHE A 136 5.50 -4.31 -5.10
CA PHE A 136 4.55 -5.33 -5.56
C PHE A 136 4.63 -6.65 -4.75
N CYS A 137 5.55 -6.74 -3.81
CA CYS A 137 5.83 -7.96 -3.04
C CYS A 137 6.06 -9.20 -3.92
N ARG A 138 6.69 -9.01 -5.10
CA ARG A 138 7.00 -10.07 -6.07
C ARG A 138 8.50 -10.36 -6.12
N SER A 139 8.87 -11.55 -6.57
CA SER A 139 10.27 -11.86 -6.85
C SER A 139 10.78 -11.06 -8.05
N GLY A 140 12.09 -10.78 -8.07
CA GLY A 140 12.72 -10.09 -9.19
C GLY A 140 12.59 -10.84 -10.53
N GLN A 141 12.54 -12.18 -10.47
CA GLN A 141 12.30 -13.01 -11.64
C GLN A 141 10.88 -12.83 -12.18
N THR A 142 9.86 -12.82 -11.31
CA THR A 142 8.47 -12.56 -11.69
C THR A 142 8.34 -11.19 -12.35
N ILE A 143 8.93 -10.15 -11.76
CA ILE A 143 8.91 -8.78 -12.31
C ILE A 143 9.53 -8.74 -13.70
N SER A 144 10.71 -9.35 -13.87
CA SER A 144 11.38 -9.38 -15.17
C SER A 144 10.51 -10.06 -16.24
N LYS A 145 9.95 -11.24 -15.93
CA LYS A 145 9.05 -11.96 -16.86
C LYS A 145 7.82 -11.14 -17.21
N VAL A 146 7.19 -10.51 -16.22
CA VAL A 146 6.00 -9.68 -16.41
C VAL A 146 6.29 -8.50 -17.33
N ILE A 147 7.38 -7.75 -17.09
CA ILE A 147 7.79 -6.61 -17.92
C ILE A 147 7.96 -7.05 -19.37
N HIS A 148 8.67 -8.15 -19.62
CA HIS A 148 8.88 -8.65 -20.99
C HIS A 148 7.58 -9.12 -21.65
N ARG A 149 6.66 -9.75 -20.90
CA ARG A 149 5.34 -10.14 -21.42
C ARG A 149 4.51 -8.94 -21.85
N VAL A 150 4.45 -7.90 -21.01
CA VAL A 150 3.71 -6.67 -21.33
C VAL A 150 4.37 -5.94 -22.50
N LEU A 151 5.70 -5.85 -22.54
CA LEU A 151 6.43 -5.26 -23.66
C LEU A 151 6.10 -5.96 -24.98
N ARG A 152 6.13 -7.30 -25.03
CA ARG A 152 5.76 -8.06 -26.23
C ARG A 152 4.32 -7.80 -26.67
N ALA A 153 3.38 -7.70 -25.72
CA ALA A 153 1.99 -7.37 -26.03
C ALA A 153 1.86 -5.95 -26.60
N ILE A 154 2.58 -4.97 -26.04
CA ILE A 154 2.62 -3.58 -26.55
C ILE A 154 3.21 -3.54 -27.96
N LEU A 155 4.30 -4.28 -28.23
CA LEU A 155 4.90 -4.33 -29.57
C LEU A 155 3.94 -4.88 -30.62
N ARG A 156 3.06 -5.81 -30.25
CA ARG A 156 1.99 -6.30 -31.15
C ARG A 156 0.91 -5.27 -31.42
N LEU A 157 0.68 -4.34 -30.49
CA LEU A 157 -0.23 -3.21 -30.68
C LEU A 157 0.36 -2.09 -31.53
N HIS A 158 1.68 -2.10 -31.80
CA HIS A 158 2.36 -1.03 -32.54
C HIS A 158 1.65 -0.66 -33.86
N PRO A 159 1.21 -1.61 -34.72
CA PRO A 159 0.53 -1.26 -35.97
C PRO A 159 -0.83 -0.59 -35.78
N LEU A 160 -1.48 -0.81 -34.63
CA LEU A 160 -2.81 -0.26 -34.31
C LEU A 160 -2.69 1.12 -33.64
N LEU A 161 -1.69 1.29 -32.78
CA LEU A 161 -1.54 2.49 -31.96
C LEU A 161 -0.67 3.56 -32.60
N LEU A 162 0.27 3.18 -33.46
CA LEU A 162 1.22 4.09 -34.09
C LEU A 162 0.98 4.13 -35.59
N ARG A 163 0.79 5.34 -36.11
CA ARG A 163 0.75 5.59 -37.54
C ARG A 163 2.10 5.18 -38.13
N GLN A 164 2.09 4.39 -39.19
CA GLN A 164 3.31 4.13 -39.94
C GLN A 164 3.86 5.47 -40.45
N PRO A 165 5.14 5.77 -40.21
CA PRO A 165 5.72 7.01 -40.68
C PRO A 165 5.71 7.02 -42.21
N GLU A 166 5.13 8.08 -42.79
CA GLU A 166 5.22 8.34 -44.22
C GLU A 166 6.62 8.90 -44.53
N ALA A 167 7.18 8.49 -45.67
CA ALA A 167 8.45 9.03 -46.13
C ALA A 167 8.34 10.55 -46.31
N ILE A 168 9.30 11.28 -45.77
CA ILE A 168 9.36 12.73 -45.94
C ILE A 168 9.76 13.01 -47.40
N PRO A 169 8.94 13.72 -48.18
CA PRO A 169 9.23 13.95 -49.59
C PRO A 169 10.46 14.87 -49.75
N GLU A 170 11.23 14.70 -50.83
CA GLU A 170 12.47 15.47 -51.05
C GLU A 170 12.26 16.99 -51.09
N ASN A 171 11.06 17.42 -51.48
CA ASN A 171 10.63 18.81 -51.54
C ASN A 171 9.89 19.27 -50.27
N CYS A 172 10.06 18.59 -49.14
CA CYS A 172 9.45 19.00 -47.87
C CYS A 172 9.97 20.38 -47.46
N ASN A 173 9.09 21.38 -47.49
CA ASN A 173 9.36 22.76 -47.09
C ASN A 173 9.17 23.01 -45.58
N ASP A 174 8.83 21.98 -44.80
CA ASP A 174 8.72 22.11 -43.35
C ASP A 174 10.12 22.19 -42.72
N ASP A 175 10.45 23.32 -42.09
CA ASP A 175 11.73 23.58 -41.45
C ASP A 175 12.13 22.51 -40.42
N LYS A 176 11.15 21.85 -39.80
CA LYS A 176 11.37 20.79 -38.81
C LYS A 176 11.78 19.48 -39.47
N TRP A 177 11.27 19.17 -40.66
CA TRP A 177 11.38 17.85 -41.29
C TRP A 177 12.27 17.81 -42.53
N LYS A 178 12.60 18.95 -43.15
CA LYS A 178 13.39 19.06 -44.39
C LYS A 178 14.78 18.41 -44.35
N HIS A 179 15.33 18.18 -43.17
CA HIS A 179 16.64 17.55 -42.96
C HIS A 179 16.60 16.02 -42.90
N PHE A 180 15.41 15.43 -42.70
CA PHE A 180 15.23 13.98 -42.57
C PHE A 180 14.86 13.35 -43.91
N LYS A 181 15.73 13.54 -44.91
CA LYS A 181 15.55 12.96 -46.25
C LYS A 181 15.80 11.45 -46.21
N VAL A 182 14.99 10.69 -46.95
CA VAL A 182 15.18 9.24 -47.09
C VAL A 182 16.42 9.03 -47.98
N ALA A 183 17.41 8.29 -47.46
CA ALA A 183 18.61 7.90 -48.20
C ALA A 183 18.32 6.74 -49.16
#